data_AF-A0A1E3XEV7-F1
#
_entry.id   AF-A0A1E3XEV7-F1
#
_cell.length_a   1.000
_cell.length_b   1.000
_cell.length_c   1.000
_cell.angle_alpha   90.00
_cell.angle_beta   90.00
_cell.angle_gamma   90.00
#
_symmetry.space_group_name_H-M   'P 1'
#
loop_
_entity.id
_entity.type
_entity.pdbx_description
1 polymer ?
#
loop_
_entity_poly.entity_id
_entity_poly.type
_entity_poly.pdbx_seq_one_letter_code
_entity_poly.pdbx_strand_id
1 'polypeptide(L)'
;MKIETFMIPKKDKEIFLKPAYEDIPGLISLNKERFQSYDFEINGIPFSKFREQVRSEVLKKAREYTEKVWSICSQLNMARPEDLSCINNSYTPEKEIVQTGHPPILAHPGVLIKNCLVNSISKKVNGIGINMVVDNDICHDNCLDIPNINEESPFMEKVEFVSMFRNIAFEETRYTNPTQLIALEKNVLRILTNPDMKKTFKDFTDILIKFFDETQQLSDLFTYARHAYLLRFGISNLEIPVSLICETESFFKFLSAHDREY
;
A
#
# COMPACT_ATOMS: atom_id res chain seq x y z
N MET A 1 -28.00 8.31 -16.36
CA MET A 1 -26.91 8.47 -15.39
C MET A 1 -26.77 9.96 -15.09
N LYS A 2 -27.02 10.44 -13.86
CA LYS A 2 -26.81 11.86 -13.54
C LYS A 2 -25.30 12.11 -13.56
N ILE A 3 -24.85 13.08 -14.35
CA ILE A 3 -23.45 13.53 -14.29
C ILE A 3 -23.32 14.30 -12.99
N GLU A 4 -22.61 13.73 -12.03
CA GLU A 4 -22.25 14.42 -10.80
C GLU A 4 -20.96 15.19 -11.03
N THR A 5 -20.99 16.49 -10.77
CA THR A 5 -19.82 17.36 -10.90
C THR A 5 -19.14 17.46 -9.54
N PHE A 6 -17.84 17.16 -9.49
CA PHE A 6 -17.01 17.34 -8.31
C PHE A 6 -16.14 18.58 -8.45
N MET A 7 -15.93 19.29 -7.35
CA MET A 7 -14.94 20.37 -7.27
C MET A 7 -13.77 19.91 -6.42
N ILE A 8 -12.56 20.30 -6.82
CA ILE A 8 -11.36 20.08 -6.01
C ILE A 8 -11.51 20.89 -4.71
N PRO A 9 -11.17 20.31 -3.54
CA PRO A 9 -11.07 21.04 -2.28
C PRO A 9 -10.31 22.36 -2.42
N LYS A 10 -10.80 23.43 -1.78
CA LYS A 10 -10.25 24.79 -1.93
C LYS A 10 -9.49 25.26 -0.70
N LYS A 11 -9.73 24.65 0.46
CA LYS A 11 -9.09 25.04 1.72
C LYS A 11 -7.91 24.13 2.03
N ASP A 12 -6.94 24.66 2.77
CA ASP A 12 -5.84 23.87 3.32
C ASP A 12 -6.38 22.68 4.13
N LYS A 13 -5.76 21.51 3.96
CA LYS A 13 -6.11 20.23 4.62
C LYS A 13 -7.53 19.71 4.37
N GLU A 14 -8.27 20.29 3.42
CA GLU A 14 -9.59 19.80 3.05
C GLU A 14 -9.45 18.53 2.18
N ILE A 15 -10.13 17.45 2.59
CA ILE A 15 -10.14 16.17 1.89
C ILE A 15 -11.56 15.94 1.37
N PHE A 16 -11.69 15.73 0.07
CA PHE A 16 -12.95 15.30 -0.53
C PHE A 16 -13.03 13.77 -0.50
N LEU A 17 -14.09 13.25 0.11
CA LEU A 17 -14.38 11.82 0.13
C LEU A 17 -15.80 11.58 -0.38
N LYS A 18 -15.91 10.73 -1.41
CA LYS A 18 -17.18 10.23 -1.89
C LYS A 18 -17.10 8.71 -2.07
N PRO A 19 -18.06 7.94 -1.53
CA PRO A 19 -19.16 8.31 -0.61
C PRO A 19 -18.66 8.95 0.69
N ALA A 20 -19.53 9.65 1.44
CA ALA A 20 -19.10 10.29 2.69
C ALA A 20 -18.64 9.23 3.70
N TYR A 21 -17.70 9.60 4.59
CA TYR A 21 -17.05 8.65 5.51
C TYR A 21 -18.06 7.91 6.41
N GLU A 22 -19.19 8.55 6.71
CA GLU A 22 -20.25 7.99 7.55
C GLU A 22 -21.13 6.98 6.83
N ASP A 23 -21.16 7.03 5.50
CA ASP A 23 -21.97 6.13 4.67
C ASP A 23 -21.23 4.83 4.35
N ILE A 24 -19.90 4.80 4.52
CA ILE A 24 -19.07 3.65 4.15
C ILE A 24 -19.49 2.35 4.85
N PRO A 25 -19.80 2.31 6.17
CA PRO A 25 -20.28 1.08 6.81
C PRO A 25 -21.55 0.50 6.14
N GLY A 26 -22.47 1.36 5.68
CA GLY A 26 -23.66 0.91 4.95
C GLY A 26 -23.33 0.25 3.62
N LEU A 27 -22.31 0.77 2.92
CA LEU A 27 -21.85 0.18 1.65
C LEU A 27 -21.15 -1.17 1.82
N ILE A 28 -20.48 -1.36 2.95
CA ILE A 28 -19.89 -2.65 3.31
C ILE A 28 -21.00 -3.70 3.47
N SER A 29 -22.06 -3.38 4.20
CA SER A 29 -23.24 -4.26 4.32
C SER A 29 -23.88 -4.57 2.96
N LEU A 30 -24.08 -3.56 2.11
CA LEU A 30 -24.62 -3.75 0.76
C LEU A 30 -23.73 -4.64 -0.11
N ASN A 31 -22.40 -4.53 0.01
CA ASN A 31 -21.47 -5.41 -0.69
C ASN A 31 -21.61 -6.86 -0.21
N LYS A 32 -21.82 -7.11 1.09
CA LYS A 32 -22.09 -8.46 1.60
C LYS A 32 -23.32 -9.07 0.97
N GLU A 33 -24.44 -8.34 0.99
CA GLU A 33 -25.71 -8.80 0.43
C GLU A 33 -25.56 -9.14 -1.06
N ARG A 34 -24.86 -8.29 -1.82
CA ARG A 34 -24.55 -8.55 -3.23
C ARG A 34 -23.74 -9.83 -3.41
N PHE A 35 -22.65 -10.02 -2.65
CA PHE A 35 -21.83 -11.21 -2.78
C PHE A 35 -22.57 -12.50 -2.39
N GLN A 36 -23.50 -12.42 -1.43
CA GLN A 36 -24.36 -13.55 -1.04
C GLN A 36 -25.40 -13.90 -2.12
N SER A 37 -25.78 -12.93 -2.95
CA SER A 37 -26.73 -13.14 -4.06
C SER A 37 -26.12 -13.75 -5.32
N TYR A 38 -24.79 -13.85 -5.40
CA TYR A 38 -24.11 -14.36 -6.58
C TYR A 38 -24.16 -15.89 -6.61
N ASP A 39 -24.79 -16.41 -7.66
CA ASP A 39 -24.97 -17.84 -7.90
C ASP A 39 -24.30 -18.24 -9.22
N PHE A 40 -22.97 -18.28 -9.19
CA PHE A 40 -22.15 -18.78 -10.29
C PHE A 40 -20.95 -19.54 -9.75
N GLU A 41 -20.24 -20.23 -10.63
CA GLU A 41 -19.06 -21.01 -10.29
C GLU A 41 -17.79 -20.45 -10.94
N ILE A 42 -16.66 -20.65 -10.29
CA ILE A 42 -15.32 -20.41 -10.84
C ILE A 42 -14.60 -21.74 -10.85
N ASN A 43 -14.27 -22.26 -12.03
CA ASN A 43 -13.61 -23.55 -12.20
C ASN A 43 -14.32 -24.73 -11.48
N GLY A 44 -15.66 -24.74 -11.51
CA GLY A 44 -16.48 -25.76 -10.83
C GLY A 44 -16.63 -25.58 -9.31
N ILE A 45 -16.21 -24.43 -8.76
CA ILE A 45 -16.35 -24.11 -7.34
C ILE A 45 -17.40 -23.00 -7.18
N PRO A 46 -18.44 -23.19 -6.35
CA PRO A 46 -19.41 -22.13 -6.05
C PRO A 46 -18.72 -20.84 -5.59
N PHE A 47 -19.15 -19.69 -6.12
CA PHE A 47 -18.52 -18.40 -5.86
C PHE A 47 -18.34 -18.09 -4.37
N SER A 48 -19.32 -18.43 -3.53
CA SER A 48 -19.25 -18.26 -2.07
C SER A 48 -18.06 -19.00 -1.46
N LYS A 49 -17.88 -20.29 -1.80
CA LYS A 49 -16.75 -21.12 -1.35
C LYS A 49 -15.43 -20.63 -1.92
N PHE A 50 -15.40 -20.26 -3.21
CA PHE A 50 -14.21 -19.72 -3.85
C PHE A 50 -13.76 -18.43 -3.15
N ARG A 51 -14.71 -17.54 -2.82
CA ARG A 51 -14.44 -16.31 -2.09
C ARG A 51 -13.88 -16.56 -0.68
N GLU A 52 -14.40 -17.55 0.04
CA GLU A 52 -13.86 -17.95 1.35
C GLU A 52 -12.41 -18.45 1.24
N GLN A 53 -12.11 -19.27 0.22
CA GLN A 53 -10.75 -19.76 -0.07
C GLN A 53 -9.79 -18.59 -0.35
N VAL A 54 -10.14 -17.72 -1.30
CA VAL A 54 -9.36 -16.53 -1.66
C VAL A 54 -9.09 -15.67 -0.42
N ARG A 55 -10.13 -15.39 0.38
CA ARG A 55 -9.98 -14.57 1.59
C ARG A 55 -8.99 -15.17 2.57
N SER A 56 -9.08 -16.48 2.81
CA SER A 56 -8.17 -17.19 3.72
C SER A 56 -6.72 -17.16 3.21
N GLU A 57 -6.48 -17.46 1.94
CA GLU A 57 -5.15 -17.51 1.34
C GLU A 57 -4.49 -16.12 1.31
N VAL A 58 -5.21 -15.11 0.84
CA VAL A 58 -4.73 -13.72 0.76
C VAL A 58 -4.43 -13.18 2.15
N LEU A 59 -5.30 -13.40 3.14
CA LEU A 59 -5.04 -12.91 4.49
C LEU A 59 -3.88 -13.61 5.17
N LYS A 60 -3.70 -14.90 4.92
CA LYS A 60 -2.53 -15.64 5.41
C LYS A 60 -1.25 -15.02 4.84
N LYS A 61 -1.14 -14.89 3.51
CA LYS A 61 0.03 -14.28 2.87
C LYS A 61 0.26 -12.82 3.29
N ALA A 62 -0.82 -12.03 3.45
CA ALA A 62 -0.72 -10.65 3.91
C ALA A 62 -0.17 -10.55 5.33
N ARG A 63 -0.61 -11.45 6.23
CA ARG A 63 -0.07 -11.55 7.60
C ARG A 63 1.40 -11.93 7.57
N GLU A 64 1.75 -13.01 6.88
CA GLU A 64 3.14 -13.49 6.79
C GLU A 64 4.08 -12.39 6.24
N TYR A 65 3.66 -11.70 5.19
CA TYR A 65 4.41 -10.59 4.61
C TYR A 65 4.57 -9.42 5.60
N THR A 66 3.49 -9.02 6.27
CA THR A 66 3.52 -7.90 7.22
C THR A 66 4.29 -8.25 8.50
N GLU A 67 4.20 -9.50 8.97
CA GLU A 67 4.95 -10.03 10.11
C GLU A 67 6.46 -10.03 9.86
N LYS A 68 6.89 -10.29 8.62
CA LYS A 68 8.30 -10.14 8.24
C LYS A 68 8.78 -8.70 8.47
N VAL A 69 8.00 -7.70 8.06
CA VAL A 69 8.33 -6.28 8.30
C VAL A 69 8.45 -6.00 9.80
N TRP A 70 7.51 -6.49 10.60
CA TRP A 70 7.53 -6.28 12.05
C TRP A 70 8.70 -6.95 12.74
N SER A 71 9.04 -8.18 12.34
CA SER A 71 10.21 -8.89 12.84
C SER A 71 11.48 -8.06 12.64
N ILE A 72 11.66 -7.53 11.42
CA ILE A 72 12.79 -6.66 11.09
C ILE A 72 12.74 -5.37 11.91
N CYS A 73 11.59 -4.69 11.99
CA CYS A 73 11.43 -3.48 12.81
C CYS A 73 11.81 -3.71 14.28
N SER A 74 11.43 -4.86 14.84
CA SER A 74 11.77 -5.23 16.22
C SER A 74 13.29 -5.45 16.37
N GLN A 75 13.92 -6.13 15.42
CA GLN A 75 15.38 -6.36 15.41
C GLN A 75 16.17 -5.05 15.31
N LEU A 76 15.69 -4.12 14.49
CA LEU A 76 16.30 -2.81 14.27
C LEU A 76 15.95 -1.76 15.35
N ASN A 77 15.20 -2.14 16.40
CA ASN A 77 14.71 -1.24 17.46
C ASN A 77 13.90 -0.04 16.93
N MET A 78 13.06 -0.29 15.92
CA MET A 78 12.25 0.71 15.23
C MET A 78 10.76 0.68 15.61
N ALA A 79 10.30 -0.41 16.22
CA ALA A 79 8.93 -0.56 16.69
C ALA A 79 8.81 -0.23 18.19
N ARG A 80 7.75 0.48 18.60
CA ARG A 80 7.39 0.60 20.02
C ARG A 80 6.55 -0.60 20.45
N PRO A 81 6.60 -1.03 21.73
CA PRO A 81 5.76 -2.14 22.21
C PRO A 81 4.26 -1.94 21.98
N GLU A 82 3.79 -0.69 22.02
CA GLU A 82 2.39 -0.32 21.75
C GLU A 82 1.98 -0.61 20.30
N ASP A 83 2.91 -0.47 19.34
CA ASP A 83 2.71 -0.75 17.92
C ASP A 83 2.49 -2.26 17.67
N LEU A 84 2.86 -3.13 18.62
CA LEU A 84 2.72 -4.59 18.51
C LEU A 84 1.32 -5.10 18.92
N SER A 85 0.56 -4.30 19.67
CA SER A 85 -0.75 -4.72 20.20
C SER A 85 -1.82 -4.94 19.12
N CYS A 86 -1.68 -4.28 17.95
CA CYS A 86 -2.60 -4.41 16.82
C CYS A 86 -2.47 -5.72 16.02
N ILE A 87 -1.43 -6.52 16.29
CA ILE A 87 -1.04 -7.68 15.46
C ILE A 87 -1.72 -8.97 15.91
N ASN A 88 -2.02 -9.09 17.21
CA ASN A 88 -2.49 -10.34 17.82
C ASN A 88 -3.95 -10.69 17.56
N ASN A 89 -4.64 -9.97 16.66
CA ASN A 89 -6.01 -10.27 16.31
C ASN A 89 -6.07 -11.45 15.34
N SER A 90 -6.51 -12.61 15.82
CA SER A 90 -6.85 -13.75 14.96
C SER A 90 -7.85 -13.31 13.90
N TYR A 91 -7.61 -13.75 12.65
CA TYR A 91 -8.57 -13.57 11.58
C TYR A 91 -9.72 -14.52 11.83
N THR A 92 -10.93 -14.05 11.58
CA THR A 92 -12.11 -14.89 11.49
C THR A 92 -12.79 -14.59 10.15
N PRO A 93 -13.31 -15.60 9.43
CA PRO A 93 -13.92 -15.42 8.11
C PRO A 93 -14.96 -14.30 8.01
N GLU A 94 -15.59 -13.97 9.12
CA GLU A 94 -16.66 -12.97 9.27
C GLU A 94 -16.14 -11.53 9.32
N LYS A 95 -14.84 -11.31 9.55
CA LYS A 95 -14.25 -9.96 9.60
C LYS A 95 -14.27 -9.29 8.24
N GLU A 96 -14.65 -8.03 8.23
CA GLU A 96 -14.65 -7.23 7.01
C GLU A 96 -13.25 -6.96 6.51
N ILE A 97 -13.09 -6.92 5.19
CA ILE A 97 -11.83 -6.51 4.57
C ILE A 97 -12.08 -5.17 3.88
N VAL A 98 -11.36 -4.15 4.30
CA VAL A 98 -11.27 -2.87 3.60
C VAL A 98 -9.92 -2.86 2.89
N GLN A 99 -9.95 -2.76 1.57
CA GLN A 99 -8.76 -2.94 0.76
C GLN A 99 -8.51 -1.73 -0.13
N THR A 100 -7.25 -1.34 -0.28
CA THR A 100 -6.78 -0.44 -1.33
C THR A 100 -5.60 -1.06 -2.06
N GLY A 101 -5.10 -0.40 -3.10
CA GLY A 101 -3.90 -0.84 -3.80
C GLY A 101 -3.17 0.32 -4.45
N HIS A 102 -1.85 0.18 -4.54
CA HIS A 102 -0.97 1.13 -5.22
C HIS A 102 0.38 0.48 -5.58
N PRO A 103 1.06 0.93 -6.65
CA PRO A 103 2.45 0.55 -6.89
C PRO A 103 3.36 0.93 -5.71
N PRO A 104 4.48 0.21 -5.51
CA PRO A 104 5.41 0.43 -4.40
C PRO A 104 6.35 1.63 -4.62
N ILE A 105 5.78 2.77 -5.01
CA ILE A 105 6.51 4.04 -5.12
C ILE A 105 6.41 4.83 -3.81
N LEU A 106 7.21 5.89 -3.68
CA LEU A 106 7.07 6.80 -2.55
C LEU A 106 5.66 7.37 -2.51
N ALA A 107 4.97 7.20 -1.37
CA ALA A 107 3.56 7.55 -1.26
C ALA A 107 3.37 9.07 -1.36
N HIS A 108 2.79 9.52 -2.47
CA HIS A 108 2.30 10.89 -2.60
C HIS A 108 1.07 11.11 -1.69
N PRO A 109 0.64 12.36 -1.42
CA PRO A 109 -0.42 12.64 -0.44
C PRO A 109 -1.73 11.87 -0.66
N GLY A 110 -2.14 11.68 -1.92
CA GLY A 110 -3.33 10.89 -2.25
C GLY A 110 -3.25 9.42 -1.82
N VAL A 111 -2.06 8.80 -1.89
CA VAL A 111 -1.84 7.41 -1.45
C VAL A 111 -1.80 7.34 0.07
N LEU A 112 -1.16 8.30 0.72
CA LEU A 112 -1.18 8.39 2.19
C LEU A 112 -2.61 8.51 2.72
N ILE A 113 -3.45 9.36 2.10
CA ILE A 113 -4.86 9.48 2.45
C ILE A 113 -5.58 8.13 2.30
N LYS A 114 -5.34 7.37 1.23
CA LYS A 114 -5.93 6.02 1.06
C LYS A 114 -5.52 5.09 2.19
N ASN A 115 -4.24 5.03 2.54
CA ASN A 115 -3.75 4.15 3.61
C ASN A 115 -4.37 4.51 4.97
N CYS A 116 -4.42 5.82 5.29
CA CYS A 116 -5.08 6.34 6.49
C CYS A 116 -6.56 5.98 6.52
N LEU A 117 -7.24 6.16 5.39
CA LEU A 117 -8.67 5.90 5.25
C LEU A 117 -8.99 4.41 5.43
N VAL A 118 -8.23 3.50 4.81
CA VAL A 118 -8.37 2.05 4.99
C VAL A 118 -8.23 1.69 6.46
N ASN A 119 -7.18 2.17 7.14
CA ASN A 119 -6.96 1.91 8.56
C ASN A 119 -8.12 2.43 9.42
N SER A 120 -8.58 3.65 9.12
CA SER A 120 -9.67 4.30 9.84
C SER A 120 -11.00 3.57 9.69
N ILE A 121 -11.39 3.22 8.45
CA ILE A 121 -12.63 2.46 8.19
C ILE A 121 -12.55 1.09 8.83
N SER A 122 -11.43 0.37 8.68
CA SER A 122 -11.26 -0.96 9.26
C SER A 122 -11.43 -0.95 10.77
N LYS A 123 -10.85 0.03 11.48
CA LYS A 123 -11.10 0.19 12.92
C LYS A 123 -12.57 0.48 13.23
N LYS A 124 -13.21 1.36 12.45
CA LYS A 124 -14.62 1.72 12.63
C LYS A 124 -15.57 0.53 12.49
N VAL A 125 -15.28 -0.40 11.58
CA VAL A 125 -16.12 -1.59 11.33
C VAL A 125 -15.60 -2.87 12.00
N ASN A 126 -14.58 -2.76 12.87
CA ASN A 126 -13.88 -3.91 13.45
C ASN A 126 -13.42 -4.94 12.40
N GLY A 127 -12.99 -4.45 11.24
CA GLY A 127 -12.49 -5.21 10.10
C GLY A 127 -10.96 -5.21 10.04
N ILE A 128 -10.45 -5.61 8.87
CA ILE A 128 -9.04 -5.73 8.53
C ILE A 128 -8.75 -4.78 7.37
N GLY A 129 -7.79 -3.89 7.57
CA GLY A 129 -7.25 -3.05 6.50
C GLY A 129 -6.17 -3.79 5.74
N ILE A 130 -6.25 -3.76 4.40
CA ILE A 130 -5.23 -4.34 3.52
C ILE A 130 -4.82 -3.31 2.48
N ASN A 131 -3.52 -3.13 2.32
CA ASN A 131 -2.91 -2.43 1.21
C ASN A 131 -2.31 -3.48 0.26
N MET A 132 -2.85 -3.57 -0.96
CA MET A 132 -2.24 -4.37 -2.01
C MET A 132 -1.10 -3.59 -2.66
N VAL A 133 0.08 -4.17 -2.66
CA VAL A 133 1.27 -3.62 -3.30
C VAL A 133 1.30 -4.11 -4.73
N VAL A 134 1.06 -3.21 -5.70
CA VAL A 134 1.00 -3.55 -7.13
C VAL A 134 2.42 -3.60 -7.69
N ASP A 135 3.14 -4.66 -7.34
CA ASP A 135 4.56 -4.83 -7.65
C ASP A 135 4.83 -5.48 -9.01
N ASN A 136 3.81 -6.09 -9.60
CA ASN A 136 3.84 -6.68 -10.94
C ASN A 136 3.72 -5.64 -12.07
N ASP A 137 3.36 -4.39 -11.76
CA ASP A 137 3.30 -3.30 -12.73
C ASP A 137 4.70 -2.85 -13.16
N ILE A 138 4.81 -2.40 -14.41
CA ILE A 138 6.03 -1.82 -14.96
C ILE A 138 6.32 -0.47 -14.29
N CYS A 139 7.56 -0.29 -13.84
CA CYS A 139 8.05 1.00 -13.38
C CYS A 139 8.22 1.96 -14.58
N HIS A 140 7.23 2.85 -14.76
CA HIS A 140 7.23 3.84 -15.85
C HIS A 140 7.96 5.14 -15.50
N ASP A 141 7.96 5.54 -14.23
CA ASP A 141 8.64 6.72 -13.74
C ASP A 141 9.58 6.33 -12.58
N ASN A 142 10.85 6.71 -12.74
CA ASN A 142 11.91 6.47 -11.77
C ASN A 142 12.28 7.72 -10.97
N CYS A 143 11.48 8.79 -11.10
CA CYS A 143 11.69 10.07 -10.45
C CYS A 143 10.62 10.42 -9.41
N LEU A 144 11.02 11.20 -8.41
CA LEU A 144 10.14 11.94 -7.53
C LEU A 144 10.00 13.37 -8.05
N ASP A 145 8.77 13.84 -8.20
CA ASP A 145 8.49 15.25 -8.50
C ASP A 145 8.44 16.05 -7.18
N ILE A 146 9.44 16.92 -6.97
CA ILE A 146 9.54 17.75 -5.76
C ILE A 146 9.21 19.21 -6.11
N PRO A 147 8.23 19.85 -5.45
CA PRO A 147 7.90 21.24 -5.70
C PRO A 147 9.01 22.15 -5.15
N ASN A 148 9.65 22.92 -6.02
CA ASN A 148 10.53 24.02 -5.63
C ASN A 148 9.72 25.32 -5.60
N ILE A 149 9.42 25.79 -4.39
CA ILE A 149 8.57 26.95 -4.13
C ILE A 149 9.36 28.19 -3.70
N ASN A 150 10.70 28.16 -3.78
CA ASN A 150 11.57 29.27 -3.37
C ASN A 150 11.80 30.30 -4.49
N GLU A 151 11.52 29.95 -5.73
CA GLU A 151 11.68 30.86 -6.87
C GLU A 151 10.43 31.72 -7.06
N GLU A 152 10.59 32.89 -7.69
CA GLU A 152 9.47 33.77 -8.05
C GLU A 152 8.39 33.05 -8.86
N SER A 153 8.77 31.98 -9.56
CA SER A 153 7.87 31.05 -10.25
C SER A 153 8.11 29.61 -9.76
N PRO A 154 7.18 29.02 -8.99
CA PRO A 154 7.30 27.65 -8.54
C PRO A 154 7.39 26.66 -9.71
N PHE A 155 8.25 25.66 -9.60
CA PHE A 155 8.38 24.60 -10.61
C PHE A 155 8.60 23.23 -9.93
N MET A 156 8.47 22.15 -10.72
CA MET A 156 8.71 20.79 -10.25
C MET A 156 10.13 20.35 -10.63
N GLU A 157 10.92 19.96 -9.64
CA GLU A 157 12.25 19.36 -9.84
C GLU A 157 12.15 17.83 -9.72
N LYS A 158 12.67 17.12 -10.73
CA LYS A 158 12.68 15.65 -10.76
C LYS A 158 13.94 15.11 -10.09
N VAL A 159 13.77 14.21 -9.12
CA VAL A 159 14.87 13.51 -8.45
C VAL A 159 14.74 12.01 -8.69
N GLU A 160 15.71 11.40 -9.35
CA GLU A 160 15.73 9.96 -9.57
C GLU A 160 15.85 9.20 -8.24
N PHE A 161 14.97 8.20 -8.03
CA PHE A 161 15.08 7.25 -6.92
C PHE A 161 15.66 5.90 -7.36
N VAL A 162 15.57 5.54 -8.64
CA VAL A 162 16.21 4.32 -9.18
C VAL A 162 16.85 4.58 -10.55
N SER A 163 18.10 4.15 -10.72
CA SER A 163 18.85 4.35 -11.98
C SER A 163 18.58 3.22 -13.00
N MET A 164 18.33 3.58 -14.26
CA MET A 164 18.47 2.72 -15.45
C MET A 164 17.49 1.55 -15.72
N PHE A 165 16.44 1.36 -14.93
CA PHE A 165 15.47 0.30 -15.20
C PHE A 165 14.16 0.85 -15.75
N ARG A 166 14.11 1.11 -17.07
CA ARG A 166 12.83 1.35 -17.75
C ARG A 166 12.27 0.01 -18.23
N ASN A 167 10.96 -0.18 -18.06
CA ASN A 167 10.22 -1.33 -18.61
C ASN A 167 10.41 -2.68 -17.90
N ILE A 168 10.80 -2.70 -16.63
CA ILE A 168 10.72 -3.91 -15.80
C ILE A 168 9.68 -3.72 -14.69
N ALA A 169 9.13 -4.83 -14.20
CA ALA A 169 8.21 -4.80 -13.07
C ALA A 169 8.93 -4.36 -11.78
N PHE A 170 8.18 -3.78 -10.83
CA PHE A 170 8.76 -3.40 -9.53
C PHE A 170 9.31 -4.61 -8.76
N GLU A 171 8.69 -5.78 -8.89
CA GLU A 171 9.14 -7.07 -8.31
C GLU A 171 10.46 -7.58 -8.93
N GLU A 172 10.86 -7.07 -10.08
CA GLU A 172 12.15 -7.39 -10.72
C GLU A 172 13.21 -6.31 -10.45
N THR A 173 12.81 -5.15 -9.89
CA THR A 173 13.70 -4.01 -9.71
C THR A 173 14.47 -4.09 -8.39
N ARG A 174 15.80 -4.12 -8.46
CA ARG A 174 16.67 -4.18 -7.27
C ARG A 174 17.63 -3.00 -7.21
N TYR A 175 17.86 -2.49 -6.01
CA TYR A 175 18.98 -1.61 -5.76
C TYR A 175 20.28 -2.42 -5.73
N THR A 176 21.33 -1.87 -6.31
CA THR A 176 22.65 -2.52 -6.34
C THR A 176 23.61 -1.93 -5.31
N ASN A 177 23.33 -0.73 -4.80
CA ASN A 177 24.24 -0.01 -3.92
C ASN A 177 23.47 1.00 -3.02
N PRO A 178 23.70 1.00 -1.69
CA PRO A 178 23.01 1.90 -0.76
C PRO A 178 23.33 3.39 -1.01
N THR A 179 24.45 3.70 -1.67
CA THR A 179 24.78 5.08 -2.07
C THR A 179 23.71 5.74 -2.95
N GLN A 180 22.91 4.95 -3.68
CA GLN A 180 21.78 5.48 -4.46
C GLN A 180 20.72 6.10 -3.54
N LEU A 181 20.42 5.45 -2.40
CA LEU A 181 19.47 5.97 -1.41
C LEU A 181 20.02 7.20 -0.68
N ILE A 182 21.33 7.20 -0.38
CA ILE A 182 22.00 8.37 0.23
C ILE A 182 21.97 9.56 -0.75
N ALA A 183 22.19 9.33 -2.04
CA ALA A 183 22.10 10.35 -3.07
C ALA A 183 20.66 10.89 -3.21
N LEU A 184 19.66 10.00 -3.20
CA LEU A 184 18.24 10.37 -3.16
C LEU A 184 17.93 11.28 -1.97
N GLU A 185 18.32 10.88 -0.75
CA GLU A 185 18.16 11.70 0.46
C GLU A 185 18.73 13.10 0.26
N LYS A 186 20.01 13.17 -0.11
CA LYS A 186 20.73 14.43 -0.30
C LYS A 186 20.07 15.33 -1.34
N ASN A 187 19.67 14.76 -2.48
CA ASN A 187 19.09 15.51 -3.59
C ASN A 187 17.73 16.09 -3.23
N VAL A 188 16.85 15.33 -2.57
CA VAL A 188 15.54 15.83 -2.14
C VAL A 188 15.68 16.87 -1.03
N LEU A 189 16.54 16.64 -0.02
CA LEU A 189 16.73 17.59 1.09
C LEU A 189 17.32 18.93 0.65
N ARG A 190 18.07 18.96 -0.47
CA ARG A 190 18.56 20.19 -1.10
C ARG A 190 17.42 21.05 -1.65
N ILE A 191 16.38 20.41 -2.21
CA ILE A 191 15.27 21.07 -2.91
C ILE A 191 14.18 21.50 -1.93
N LEU A 192 13.85 20.63 -0.97
CA LEU A 192 12.86 20.95 0.05
C LEU A 192 13.26 22.22 0.81
N THR A 193 12.27 23.01 1.19
CA THR A 193 12.49 24.35 1.77
C THR A 193 11.89 24.42 3.17
N ASN A 194 10.71 23.80 3.33
CA ASN A 194 10.01 23.67 4.60
C ASN A 194 10.77 22.72 5.56
N PRO A 195 11.12 23.17 6.78
CA PRO A 195 11.84 22.35 7.77
C PRO A 195 11.12 21.07 8.19
N ASP A 196 9.78 21.11 8.32
CA ASP A 196 8.97 19.94 8.69
C ASP A 196 8.96 18.89 7.58
N MET A 197 8.93 19.33 6.31
CA MET A 197 9.07 18.43 5.16
C MET A 197 10.47 17.80 5.11
N LYS A 198 11.53 18.58 5.35
CA LYS A 198 12.90 18.05 5.44
C LYS A 198 13.04 17.01 6.53
N LYS A 199 12.54 17.32 7.73
CA LYS A 199 12.59 16.40 8.86
C LYS A 199 11.78 15.13 8.56
N THR A 200 10.57 15.28 8.04
CA THR A 200 9.70 14.15 7.66
C THR A 200 10.37 13.23 6.65
N PHE A 201 10.94 13.82 5.59
CA PHE A 201 11.62 13.05 4.56
C PHE A 201 12.87 12.36 5.11
N LYS A 202 13.68 13.06 5.91
CA LYS A 202 14.84 12.49 6.56
C LYS A 202 14.49 11.34 7.52
N ASP A 203 13.50 11.52 8.38
CA ASP A 203 13.01 10.47 9.27
C ASP A 203 12.58 9.21 8.48
N PHE A 204 12.02 9.38 7.28
CA PHE A 204 11.64 8.27 6.40
C PHE A 204 12.85 7.63 5.70
N THR A 205 13.79 8.42 5.18
CA THR A 205 14.97 7.87 4.50
C THR A 205 15.94 7.19 5.47
N ASP A 206 16.03 7.65 6.71
CA ASP A 206 16.80 6.98 7.77
C ASP A 206 16.25 5.56 8.03
N ILE A 207 14.91 5.37 7.94
CA ILE A 207 14.25 4.06 8.01
C ILE A 207 14.57 3.24 6.76
N LEU A 208 14.41 3.83 5.58
CA LEU A 208 14.67 3.19 4.29
C LEU A 208 16.09 2.64 4.19
N ILE A 209 17.09 3.42 4.59
CA ILE A 209 18.51 3.04 4.56
C ILE A 209 18.78 1.86 5.51
N LYS A 210 18.16 1.83 6.70
CA LYS A 210 18.30 0.70 7.64
C LYS A 210 17.74 -0.61 7.09
N PHE A 211 16.66 -0.55 6.32
CA PHE A 211 16.09 -1.75 5.67
C PHE A 211 16.93 -2.28 4.50
N PHE A 212 17.87 -1.50 3.99
CA PHE A 212 18.67 -1.90 2.83
C PHE A 212 19.47 -3.18 3.06
N ASP A 213 19.93 -3.42 4.28
CA ASP A 213 20.69 -4.62 4.63
C ASP A 213 19.81 -5.88 4.64
N GLU A 214 18.49 -5.72 4.78
CA GLU A 214 17.50 -6.81 4.88
C GLU A 214 16.86 -7.15 3.53
N THR A 215 16.68 -6.16 2.66
CA THR A 215 16.17 -6.36 1.30
C THR A 215 16.68 -5.29 0.35
N GLN A 216 17.11 -5.71 -0.83
CA GLN A 216 17.45 -4.81 -1.93
C GLN A 216 16.36 -4.76 -3.00
N GLN A 217 15.26 -5.49 -2.81
CA GLN A 217 14.09 -5.43 -3.68
C GLN A 217 13.41 -4.08 -3.50
N LEU A 218 13.26 -3.30 -4.58
CA LEU A 218 12.70 -1.95 -4.50
C LEU A 218 11.29 -1.95 -3.91
N SER A 219 10.45 -2.89 -4.36
CA SER A 219 9.06 -3.01 -3.90
C SER A 219 8.96 -3.24 -2.39
N ASP A 220 9.74 -4.20 -1.87
CA ASP A 220 9.82 -4.48 -0.43
C ASP A 220 10.41 -3.32 0.33
N LEU A 221 11.52 -2.74 -0.14
CA LEU A 221 12.23 -1.68 0.58
C LEU A 221 11.31 -0.48 0.85
N PHE A 222 10.59 -0.02 -0.17
CA PHE A 222 9.66 1.10 -0.05
C PHE A 222 8.43 0.74 0.78
N THR A 223 7.91 -0.48 0.62
CA THR A 223 6.76 -0.96 1.38
C THR A 223 7.10 -1.10 2.87
N TYR A 224 8.24 -1.69 3.20
CA TYR A 224 8.70 -1.90 4.57
C TYR A 224 8.96 -0.57 5.27
N ALA A 225 9.67 0.34 4.59
CA ALA A 225 9.93 1.68 5.13
C ALA A 225 8.64 2.47 5.35
N ARG A 226 7.70 2.43 4.40
CA ARG A 226 6.40 3.08 4.52
C ARG A 226 5.60 2.50 5.68
N HIS A 227 5.52 1.19 5.78
CA HIS A 227 4.79 0.52 6.86
C HIS A 227 5.37 0.88 8.23
N ALA A 228 6.70 0.74 8.39
CA ALA A 228 7.40 1.12 9.62
C ALA A 228 7.18 2.58 10.00
N TYR A 229 7.23 3.49 9.02
CA TYR A 229 6.99 4.90 9.25
C TYR A 229 5.54 5.18 9.70
N LEU A 230 4.55 4.57 9.04
CA LEU A 230 3.12 4.77 9.32
C LEU A 230 2.66 4.17 10.65
N LEU A 231 3.32 3.10 11.13
CA LEU A 231 3.05 2.52 12.45
C LEU A 231 3.21 3.55 13.57
N ARG A 232 4.16 4.49 13.43
CA ARG A 232 4.36 5.60 14.40
C ARG A 232 3.11 6.47 14.60
N PHE A 233 2.15 6.41 13.68
CA PHE A 233 0.89 7.13 13.67
C PHE A 233 -0.33 6.21 13.93
N GLY A 234 -0.10 4.96 14.37
CA GLY A 234 -1.17 3.99 14.63
C GLY A 234 -1.88 3.49 13.38
N ILE A 235 -1.21 3.54 12.22
CA ILE A 235 -1.69 3.00 10.95
C ILE A 235 -1.02 1.64 10.74
N SER A 236 -1.82 0.58 10.75
CA SER A 236 -1.34 -0.80 10.82
C SER A 236 -2.09 -1.72 9.86
N ASN A 237 -2.34 -1.26 8.64
CA ASN A 237 -2.92 -2.11 7.59
C ASN A 237 -1.97 -3.29 7.31
N LEU A 238 -2.52 -4.44 6.93
CA LEU A 238 -1.71 -5.51 6.35
C LEU A 238 -1.23 -5.08 4.95
N GLU A 239 -0.03 -5.49 4.59
CA GLU A 239 0.55 -5.30 3.27
C GLU A 239 0.58 -6.65 2.54
N ILE A 240 0.26 -6.67 1.24
CA ILE A 240 0.44 -7.87 0.42
C ILE A 240 0.82 -7.50 -1.03
N PRO A 241 1.96 -7.98 -1.53
CA PRO A 241 2.29 -7.92 -2.95
C PRO A 241 1.30 -8.69 -3.83
N VAL A 242 0.94 -8.13 -4.98
CA VAL A 242 0.10 -8.79 -5.97
C VAL A 242 0.78 -10.05 -6.48
N SER A 243 2.10 -10.02 -6.68
CA SER A 243 2.91 -11.20 -7.01
C SER A 243 2.65 -12.39 -6.08
N LEU A 244 2.57 -12.16 -4.76
CA LEU A 244 2.26 -13.21 -3.79
C LEU A 244 0.82 -13.72 -3.89
N ILE A 245 -0.14 -12.87 -4.27
CA ILE A 245 -1.52 -13.30 -4.56
C ILE A 245 -1.54 -14.21 -5.78
N CYS A 246 -0.74 -13.92 -6.80
CA CYS A 246 -0.63 -14.71 -8.02
C CYS A 246 -0.10 -16.13 -7.79
N GLU A 247 0.58 -16.38 -6.68
CA GLU A 247 1.07 -17.71 -6.30
C GLU A 247 0.02 -18.56 -5.54
N THR A 248 -1.18 -18.02 -5.30
CA THR A 248 -2.21 -18.74 -4.55
C THR A 248 -2.92 -19.79 -5.42
N GLU A 249 -3.37 -20.88 -4.81
CA GLU A 249 -4.15 -21.91 -5.50
C GLU A 249 -5.43 -21.32 -6.09
N SER A 250 -6.09 -20.41 -5.35
CA SER A 250 -7.28 -19.72 -5.85
C SER A 250 -7.00 -18.89 -7.09
N PHE A 251 -5.85 -18.21 -7.17
CA PHE A 251 -5.49 -17.45 -8.36
C PHE A 251 -5.32 -18.36 -9.59
N PHE A 252 -4.61 -19.49 -9.44
CA PHE A 252 -4.47 -20.46 -10.54
C PHE A 252 -5.81 -21.07 -10.97
N LYS A 253 -6.72 -21.33 -10.02
CA LYS A 253 -8.08 -21.78 -10.31
C LYS A 253 -8.89 -20.73 -11.08
N PHE A 254 -8.73 -19.45 -10.75
CA PHE A 254 -9.39 -18.37 -11.47
C PHE A 254 -8.90 -18.25 -12.92
N LEU A 255 -7.59 -18.33 -13.14
CA LEU A 255 -7.02 -18.28 -14.50
C LEU A 255 -7.44 -19.48 -15.34
N SER A 256 -7.33 -20.70 -14.81
CA SER A 256 -7.70 -21.93 -15.52
C SER A 256 -9.20 -22.07 -15.83
N ALA A 257 -10.07 -21.26 -15.20
CA ALA A 257 -11.48 -21.17 -15.60
C ALA A 257 -11.65 -20.57 -17.01
N HIS A 258 -10.72 -19.71 -17.46
CA HIS A 258 -10.80 -19.02 -18.75
C HIS A 258 -10.25 -19.86 -19.92
N ASP A 259 -9.45 -20.88 -19.64
CA ASP A 259 -8.87 -21.77 -20.66
C ASP A 259 -9.84 -22.86 -21.14
N ARG A 260 -11.02 -23.01 -20.53
CA ARG A 260 -12.01 -24.04 -20.90
C ARG A 260 -13.03 -23.60 -21.96
N GLU A 261 -12.93 -22.37 -22.47
CA GLU A 261 -13.83 -21.83 -23.49
C GLU A 261 -13.24 -21.82 -24.93
N TYR A 262 -12.09 -22.47 -25.17
CA TYR A 262 -11.49 -22.63 -26.51
C TYR A 262 -11.27 -24.09 -26.91
#